data_AF-A0A200QRJ2-F1
#
_entry.id   AF-A0A200QRJ2-F1
#
_cell.length_a   1.000
_cell.length_b   1.000
_cell.length_c   1.000
_cell.angle_alpha   90.00
_cell.angle_beta   90.00
_cell.angle_gamma   90.00
#
_symmetry.space_group_name_H-M   'P 1'
#
loop_
_entity.id
_entity.type
_entity.pdbx_description
1 polymer ?
#
loop_
_entity_poly.entity_id
_entity_poly.type
_entity_poly.pdbx_seq_one_letter_code
_entity_poly.pdbx_strand_id
1 'polypeptide(L)'
;MIKLKANKGNKTLFWKDRWCSSIPLDEGYSKICKISRNKNNLISSMIEGAGTSCAWNFGLKRDMESEEVALVTNLLNSIGSPNTFQEVDQEDDEWCWTANPSGKFTV
;
A
#
# COMPACT_ATOMS: atom_id res chain seq x y z
N MET A 1 7.41 8.62 16.53
CA MET A 1 7.28 7.57 15.49
C MET A 1 7.02 8.26 14.16
N ILE A 2 7.62 7.80 13.06
CA ILE A 2 7.31 8.33 11.72
C ILE A 2 6.10 7.55 11.19
N LYS A 3 5.08 8.25 10.69
CA LYS A 3 3.93 7.65 9.99
C LYS A 3 3.89 8.16 8.56
N LEU A 4 3.73 7.24 7.60
CA LEU A 4 3.50 7.58 6.21
C LEU A 4 2.01 7.80 5.99
N LYS A 5 1.65 8.91 5.36
CA LYS A 5 0.31 9.20 4.88
C LYS A 5 0.33 9.07 3.37
N ALA A 6 -0.17 7.95 2.86
CA ALA A 6 -0.33 7.73 1.43
C ALA A 6 -1.59 8.45 0.95
N ASN A 7 -1.41 9.47 0.11
CA ASN A 7 -2.49 10.28 -0.48
C ASN A 7 -2.68 9.85 -1.93
N LYS A 8 -1.96 10.45 -2.89
CA LYS A 8 -1.91 10.01 -4.29
C LYS A 8 -1.22 8.66 -4.50
N GLY A 9 -0.43 8.20 -3.53
CA GLY A 9 0.35 6.97 -3.67
C GLY A 9 1.51 7.10 -4.66
N ASN A 10 2.00 8.31 -4.93
CA ASN A 10 3.04 8.62 -5.92
C ASN A 10 4.47 8.62 -5.38
N LYS A 11 4.66 8.45 -4.06
CA LYS A 11 5.98 8.29 -3.42
C LYS A 11 6.02 7.08 -2.48
N THR A 12 4.90 6.38 -2.32
CA THR A 12 4.74 5.22 -1.46
C THR A 12 4.86 3.92 -2.25
N LEU A 13 5.83 3.08 -1.89
CA LEU A 13 5.99 1.72 -2.42
C LEU A 13 4.91 0.80 -1.86
N PHE A 14 4.10 0.22 -2.75
CA PHE A 14 2.94 -0.59 -2.37
C PHE A 14 3.31 -1.74 -1.42
N TRP A 15 4.36 -2.51 -1.74
CA TRP A 15 4.72 -3.68 -0.94
C TRP A 15 5.64 -3.39 0.24
N LYS A 16 6.44 -2.34 0.16
CA LYS A 16 7.60 -2.11 1.05
C LYS A 16 7.33 -1.09 2.14
N ASP A 17 6.45 -0.13 1.88
CA ASP A 17 6.15 0.92 2.84
C ASP A 17 4.98 0.54 3.74
N ARG A 18 4.93 1.17 4.92
CA ARG A 18 3.92 0.95 5.96
C ARG A 18 2.80 1.97 5.82
N TRP A 19 1.96 1.81 4.80
CA TRP A 19 0.93 2.80 4.45
C TRP A 19 -0.50 2.40 4.88
N CYS A 20 -0.79 1.10 4.97
CA CYS A 20 -2.10 0.60 5.42
C CYS A 20 -2.06 -0.17 6.75
N SER A 21 -0.85 -0.49 7.25
CA SER A 21 -0.68 -1.29 8.48
C SER A 21 0.61 -0.93 9.24
N SER A 22 0.81 -1.53 10.42
CA SER A 22 2.04 -1.36 11.21
C SER A 22 3.26 -2.05 10.60
N ILE A 23 3.05 -3.03 9.71
CA ILE A 23 4.08 -3.75 8.98
C ILE A 23 3.92 -3.54 7.46
N PRO A 24 4.99 -3.70 6.67
CA PRO A 24 4.90 -3.73 5.21
C PRO A 24 4.00 -4.86 4.71
N LEU A 25 3.38 -4.66 3.55
CA LEU A 25 2.52 -5.67 2.93
C LEU A 25 3.28 -6.91 2.45
N ASP A 26 4.58 -6.80 2.11
CA ASP A 26 5.38 -7.96 1.75
C ASP A 26 5.70 -8.89 2.92
N GLU A 27 5.66 -8.38 4.15
CA GLU A 27 5.77 -9.16 5.37
C GLU A 27 4.42 -9.86 5.68
N GLY A 28 3.33 -9.09 5.71
CA GLY A 28 2.00 -9.61 6.03
C GLY A 28 1.40 -10.53 4.96
N TYR A 29 1.73 -10.30 3.68
CA TYR A 29 1.18 -11.01 2.52
C TYR A 29 2.30 -11.55 1.61
N SER A 30 3.33 -12.14 2.24
CA SER A 30 4.53 -12.61 1.53
C SER A 30 4.26 -13.58 0.38
N LYS A 31 3.22 -14.43 0.46
CA LYS A 31 2.83 -15.36 -0.61
C LYS A 31 2.38 -14.60 -1.87
N ILE A 32 1.51 -13.59 -1.70
CA ILE A 32 1.03 -12.76 -2.82
C ILE A 32 2.16 -11.89 -3.36
N CYS A 33 2.98 -11.29 -2.49
CA CYS A 33 4.12 -10.49 -2.91
C CYS A 33 5.12 -11.33 -3.73
N LYS A 34 5.41 -12.59 -3.36
CA LYS A 34 6.33 -13.47 -4.09
C LYS A 34 5.95 -13.64 -5.57
N ILE A 35 4.65 -13.78 -5.83
CA ILE A 35 4.11 -13.98 -7.18
C ILE A 35 3.81 -12.66 -7.92
N SER A 36 3.90 -11.51 -7.27
CA SER A 36 3.81 -10.20 -7.94
C SER A 36 5.08 -9.87 -8.75
N ARG A 37 4.90 -9.26 -9.93
CA ARG A 37 5.98 -8.65 -10.73
C ARG A 37 6.40 -7.30 -10.19
N ASN A 38 5.47 -6.58 -9.57
CA ASN A 38 5.56 -5.16 -9.28
C ASN A 38 6.01 -4.88 -7.83
N LYS A 39 7.03 -5.59 -7.36
CA LYS A 39 7.45 -5.59 -5.93
C LYS A 39 7.94 -4.23 -5.42
N ASN A 40 8.41 -3.37 -6.31
CA ASN A 40 8.93 -2.04 -6.00
C ASN A 40 8.12 -0.94 -6.70
N ASN A 41 6.88 -1.23 -7.10
CA ASN A 41 6.03 -0.21 -7.70
C ASN A 41 5.38 0.64 -6.62
N LEU A 42 5.11 1.89 -7.01
CA LEU A 42 4.33 2.83 -6.23
C LEU A 42 2.86 2.41 -6.19
N ILE A 43 2.12 2.84 -5.16
CA ILE A 43 0.67 2.58 -5.07
C ILE A 43 -0.05 3.07 -6.34
N SER A 44 0.26 4.27 -6.81
CA SER A 44 -0.36 4.83 -8.03
C SER A 44 -0.11 3.97 -9.27
N SER A 45 1.04 3.31 -9.35
CA SER A 45 1.42 2.41 -10.46
C SER A 45 0.83 1.00 -10.33
N MET A 46 0.22 0.69 -9.19
CA MET A 46 -0.49 -0.57 -8.92
C MET A 46 -1.98 -0.46 -9.23
N ILE A 47 -2.46 0.71 -9.65
CA ILE A 47 -3.86 0.95 -10.00
C ILE A 47 -3.97 1.03 -11.51
N GLU A 48 -4.87 0.22 -12.07
CA GLU A 48 -5.18 0.22 -13.49
C GLU A 48 -6.58 0.80 -13.71
N GLY A 49 -6.74 1.62 -14.75
CA GLY A 49 -7.97 2.34 -15.03
C GLY A 49 -8.07 3.69 -14.32
N ALA A 50 -9.22 4.35 -14.47
CA ALA A 50 -9.46 5.70 -13.97
C ALA A 50 -10.88 5.86 -13.42
N GLY A 51 -11.03 6.73 -12.43
CA GLY A 51 -12.31 7.09 -11.83
C GLY A 51 -13.00 5.88 -11.21
N THR A 52 -14.29 5.68 -11.51
CA THR A 52 -15.08 4.58 -10.94
C THR A 52 -14.72 3.20 -11.49
N SER A 53 -13.90 3.13 -12.55
CA SER A 53 -13.48 1.89 -13.20
C SER A 53 -12.02 1.52 -12.90
N CYS A 54 -11.45 2.01 -11.80
CA CYS A 54 -10.09 1.64 -11.41
C CYS A 54 -10.06 0.38 -10.52
N ALA A 55 -9.00 -0.41 -10.68
CA ALA A 55 -8.80 -1.67 -9.97
C ALA A 55 -7.33 -1.85 -9.57
N TRP A 56 -7.09 -2.66 -8.53
CA TRP A 56 -5.74 -3.08 -8.18
C TRP A 56 -5.20 -4.06 -9.22
N ASN A 57 -4.02 -3.76 -9.77
CA ASN A 57 -3.27 -4.64 -10.65
C ASN A 57 -1.94 -5.04 -9.98
N PHE A 58 -1.92 -6.25 -9.41
CA PHE A 58 -0.74 -6.82 -8.76
C PHE A 58 0.32 -7.38 -9.74
N GLY A 59 0.00 -7.45 -11.04
CA GLY A 59 0.88 -8.01 -12.06
C GLY A 59 1.37 -9.41 -11.71
N LEU A 60 0.47 -10.35 -11.46
CA LEU A 60 0.84 -11.70 -11.02
C LEU A 60 1.63 -12.46 -12.10
N LYS A 61 2.65 -13.21 -11.71
CA LYS A 61 3.52 -14.00 -12.60
C LYS A 61 2.89 -15.32 -13.04
N ARG A 62 2.00 -15.86 -12.20
CA ARG A 62 1.29 -17.12 -12.36
C ARG A 62 -0.11 -16.98 -11.76
N ASP A 63 -0.98 -17.93 -12.06
CA ASP A 63 -2.28 -18.05 -11.41
C ASP A 63 -2.13 -18.27 -9.89
N MET A 64 -3.14 -17.84 -9.14
CA MET A 64 -3.18 -18.02 -7.69
C MET A 64 -3.58 -19.45 -7.33
N GLU A 65 -2.89 -20.00 -6.34
CA GLU A 65 -3.28 -21.25 -5.69
C GLU A 65 -4.46 -21.00 -4.72
N SER A 66 -5.18 -22.05 -4.34
CA SER A 66 -6.37 -21.95 -3.49
C SER A 66 -6.14 -21.21 -2.17
N GLU A 67 -4.96 -21.39 -1.55
CA GLU A 67 -4.58 -20.65 -0.35
C GLU A 67 -4.34 -19.15 -0.63
N GLU A 68 -3.72 -18.82 -1.77
CA GLU A 68 -3.44 -17.44 -2.17
C GLU A 68 -4.73 -16.67 -2.51
N VAL A 69 -5.76 -17.34 -3.01
CA VAL A 69 -7.09 -16.74 -3.25
C VAL A 69 -7.74 -16.26 -1.94
N ALA A 70 -7.62 -17.04 -0.86
CA ALA A 70 -8.11 -16.59 0.45
C ALA A 70 -7.29 -15.39 0.95
N LEU A 71 -5.96 -15.41 0.76
CA LEU A 71 -5.07 -14.34 1.18
C LEU A 71 -5.28 -13.04 0.40
N VAL A 72 -5.55 -13.09 -0.91
CA VAL A 72 -5.79 -11.88 -1.70
C VAL A 72 -7.07 -11.18 -1.26
N THR A 73 -8.07 -11.92 -0.79
CA THR A 73 -9.31 -11.33 -0.25
C THR A 73 -9.01 -10.53 1.02
N ASN A 74 -8.19 -11.08 1.92
CA ASN A 74 -7.76 -10.38 3.13
C ASN A 74 -6.86 -9.18 2.82
N LEU A 75 -6.01 -9.28 1.78
CA LEU A 75 -5.21 -8.17 1.29
C LEU A 75 -6.10 -7.03 0.80
N LEU A 76 -7.06 -7.33 -0.09
CA LEU A 76 -8.00 -6.35 -0.65
C LEU A 76 -8.81 -5.64 0.43
N ASN A 77 -9.28 -6.38 1.44
CA ASN A 77 -9.99 -5.80 2.58
C ASN A 77 -9.09 -4.86 3.40
N SER A 78 -7.79 -5.13 3.48
CA SER A 78 -6.84 -4.33 4.28
C SER A 78 -6.39 -3.06 3.56
N ILE A 79 -6.23 -3.12 2.23
CA ILE A 79 -5.80 -1.98 1.42
C ILE A 79 -6.96 -1.09 0.94
N GLY A 80 -8.19 -1.62 0.95
CA GLY A 80 -9.38 -0.87 0.56
C GLY A 80 -9.51 -0.66 -0.96
N SER A 81 -10.38 0.28 -1.33
CA SER A 81 -10.66 0.61 -2.73
C SER A 81 -9.52 1.44 -3.34
N PRO A 82 -9.08 1.14 -4.58
CA PRO A 82 -8.07 1.95 -5.25
C PRO A 82 -8.56 3.38 -5.59
N ASN A 83 -9.87 3.61 -5.61
CA ASN A 83 -10.46 4.94 -5.85
C ASN A 83 -9.96 5.98 -4.85
N THR A 84 -9.57 5.56 -3.64
CA THR A 84 -9.06 6.46 -2.61
C THR A 84 -7.73 7.11 -2.96
N PHE A 85 -7.05 6.69 -4.02
CA PHE A 85 -5.76 7.26 -4.48
C PHE A 85 -5.91 8.07 -5.78
N GLN A 86 -7.13 8.21 -6.31
CA GLN A 86 -7.42 8.85 -7.60
C GLN A 86 -8.26 10.12 -7.47
N GLU A 87 -8.41 10.69 -6.27
CA GLU A 87 -9.15 11.93 -6.10
C GLU A 87 -8.38 13.11 -6.73
N VAL A 88 -9.10 13.97 -7.46
CA VAL A 88 -8.52 15.06 -8.27
C VAL A 88 -7.71 16.05 -7.41
N ASP A 89 -8.18 16.31 -6.19
CA ASP A 89 -7.60 17.30 -5.27
C ASP A 89 -6.72 16.68 -4.18
N GLN A 90 -6.27 15.42 -4.35
CA GLN A 90 -5.38 14.81 -3.36
C GLN A 90 -3.98 15.44 -3.37
N GLU A 91 -3.40 15.56 -2.18
CA GLU A 91 -2.01 15.98 -2.02
C GLU A 91 -1.03 14.84 -2.39
N ASP A 92 0.25 15.19 -2.53
CA ASP A 92 1.30 14.18 -2.61
C ASP A 92 1.40 13.39 -1.30
N ASP A 93 2.07 12.23 -1.34
CA ASP A 93 2.33 11.46 -0.13
C ASP A 93 3.21 12.23 0.87
N GLU A 94 2.88 12.10 2.16
CA GLU A 94 3.52 12.86 3.25
C GLU A 94 4.09 11.94 4.34
N TRP A 95 5.22 12.35 4.91
CA TRP A 95 5.81 11.71 6.09
C TRP A 95 5.50 12.55 7.33
N CYS A 96 4.63 12.03 8.20
CA CYS A 96 4.25 12.69 9.43
C CYS A 96 5.14 12.24 10.59
N TRP A 97 5.84 13.18 11.21
CA TRP A 97 6.55 12.95 12.46
C TRP A 97 5.57 13.05 13.62
N THR A 98 5.23 11.93 14.25
CA THR A 98 4.57 11.98 15.55
C THR A 98 5.66 12.17 16.60
N ALA A 99 5.83 13.41 17.07
CA ALA A 99 6.63 13.67 18.25
C ALA A 99 6.02 12.89 19.42
N ASN A 100 6.83 12.10 20.12
CA ASN A 100 6.37 11.49 21.36
C ASN A 100 6.08 12.64 22.35
N PRO A 101 4.90 12.69 22.98
CA PRO A 101 4.57 13.73 23.96
C PRO A 101 5.42 13.62 25.25
N SER A 102 6.35 12.67 25.34
CA SER A 102 7.18 12.43 26.52
C SER A 102 8.19 13.54 26.82
N GLY A 103 8.36 14.55 25.95
CA GLY A 103 9.03 15.82 26.25
C GLY A 103 10.47 15.75 26.80
N LYS A 104 11.10 14.57 26.81
CA LYS A 104 12.45 14.37 27.35
C LYS A 104 13.44 14.42 26.20
N PHE A 105 13.99 15.62 26.01
CA PHE A 105 15.25 15.80 25.32
C PHE A 105 16.32 15.90 26.41
N THR A 106 17.26 14.95 26.44
CA THR A 106 18.50 15.10 27.21
C THR A 106 19.58 15.54 26.24
N VAL A 107 20.23 16.66 26.58
CA VAL A 107 21.39 17.27 25.91
C VAL A 107 22.62 16.39 26.09
#